data_AF-A0A329VC11-F1
#
_entry.id   AF-A0A329VC11-F1
#
_cell.length_a   1.000
_cell.length_b   1.000
_cell.length_c   1.000
_cell.angle_alpha   90.00
_cell.angle_beta   90.00
_cell.angle_gamma   90.00
#
_symmetry.space_group_name_H-M   'P 1'
#
loop_
_entity.id
_entity.type
_entity.pdbx_description
1 polymer ?
#
loop_
_entity_poly.entity_id
_entity_poly.type
_entity_poly.pdbx_seq_one_letter_code
_entity_poly.pdbx_strand_id
1 'polypeptide(L)'
;MSANKEVSSYFKTNRPYLGTIFTDLESSIYNAFYRHSSTLELMNEVSEYLGNYGREGLHHTVNHLLGNEAILKTIAKKSYLQGNGFYKIVLSEQREYSIRLHIWINGIEAQENLHSHRWPFASVVTDGCLKSEIWIDSALPNTPEYQEFFYVGKHLSLNEIGTARVELKCHMEHQAGDSYVLMPNVLHRVVVDPLAEMTATVICRARHAMHWSRNVNVNKIIPDVTPLYMHMRELHLVLTEYLKTSLKSKTSKSGIKNDKC
;
A
#
# COMPACT_ATOMS: atom_id res chain seq x y z
N MET A 1 0.52 -39.45 -2.98
CA MET A 1 0.24 -38.72 -4.25
C MET A 1 -1.23 -38.32 -4.25
N SER A 2 -1.56 -37.10 -4.71
CA SER A 2 -2.92 -36.52 -4.82
C SER A 2 -3.42 -35.58 -3.69
N ALA A 3 -2.65 -34.53 -3.37
CA ALA A 3 -3.21 -33.32 -2.72
C ALA A 3 -2.82 -32.00 -3.43
N ASN A 4 -1.79 -32.00 -4.28
CA ASN A 4 -1.24 -30.78 -4.91
C ASN A 4 -1.91 -30.36 -6.24
N LYS A 5 -3.02 -30.97 -6.67
CA LYS A 5 -3.64 -30.67 -7.98
C LYS A 5 -4.90 -29.81 -7.95
N GLU A 6 -5.55 -29.64 -6.80
CA GLU A 6 -6.86 -28.94 -6.74
C GLU A 6 -6.78 -27.44 -6.47
N VAL A 7 -5.64 -26.91 -5.99
CA VAL A 7 -5.49 -25.46 -5.81
C VAL A 7 -5.37 -24.71 -7.15
N SER A 8 -4.98 -25.42 -8.22
CA SER A 8 -4.68 -24.83 -9.54
C SER A 8 -5.92 -24.35 -10.33
N SER A 9 -7.09 -24.98 -10.16
CA SER A 9 -8.24 -24.76 -11.05
C SER A 9 -9.10 -23.52 -10.75
N TYR A 10 -8.88 -22.85 -9.61
CA TYR A 10 -9.60 -21.61 -9.23
C TYR A 10 -8.83 -20.32 -9.55
N PHE A 11 -7.59 -20.43 -10.04
CA PHE A 11 -6.83 -19.29 -10.52
C PHE A 11 -7.26 -19.00 -11.96
N LYS A 12 -7.96 -17.87 -12.18
CA LYS A 12 -8.24 -17.39 -13.55
C LYS A 12 -6.95 -17.40 -14.36
N THR A 13 -6.93 -18.12 -15.47
CA THR A 13 -5.77 -18.44 -16.32
C THR A 13 -5.13 -17.25 -17.03
N ASN A 14 -5.60 -16.01 -16.80
CA ASN A 14 -5.08 -14.78 -17.41
C ASN A 14 -4.27 -13.91 -16.43
N ARG A 15 -3.81 -14.46 -15.30
CA ARG A 15 -3.00 -13.71 -14.33
C ARG A 15 -1.52 -13.70 -14.74
N PRO A 16 -0.81 -12.56 -14.59
CA PRO A 16 0.63 -12.56 -14.75
C PRO A 16 1.27 -13.41 -13.66
N TYR A 17 2.07 -14.40 -14.06
CA TYR A 17 2.89 -15.17 -13.14
C TYR A 17 4.05 -14.30 -12.65
N LEU A 18 4.12 -14.00 -11.35
CA LEU A 18 5.15 -13.13 -10.77
C LEU A 18 6.25 -13.90 -10.02
N GLY A 19 6.46 -15.16 -10.42
CA GLY A 19 7.37 -16.09 -9.75
C GLY A 19 6.70 -16.94 -8.67
N THR A 20 7.37 -18.03 -8.29
CA THR A 20 6.85 -19.02 -7.32
C THR A 20 6.55 -18.38 -5.97
N ILE A 21 7.49 -17.57 -5.44
CA ILE A 21 7.35 -16.95 -4.12
C ILE A 21 6.13 -16.04 -4.03
N PHE A 22 5.84 -15.26 -5.09
CA PHE A 22 4.62 -14.45 -5.14
C PHE A 22 3.37 -15.31 -5.27
N THR A 23 3.45 -16.41 -6.02
CA THR A 23 2.34 -17.35 -6.19
C THR A 23 1.98 -18.02 -4.87
N ASP A 24 2.97 -18.34 -4.05
CA ASP A 24 2.78 -18.91 -2.71
C ASP A 24 2.15 -17.90 -1.73
N LEU A 25 2.59 -16.63 -1.80
CA LEU A 25 1.95 -15.52 -1.07
C LEU A 25 0.48 -15.36 -1.50
N GLU A 26 0.22 -15.28 -2.80
CA GLU A 26 -1.14 -15.11 -3.33
C GLU A 26 -2.04 -16.28 -2.91
N SER A 27 -1.52 -17.51 -2.93
CA SER A 27 -2.24 -18.70 -2.50
C SER A 27 -2.57 -18.68 -1.00
N SER A 28 -1.61 -18.27 -0.15
CA SER A 28 -1.81 -18.13 1.29
C SER A 28 -2.88 -17.09 1.61
N ILE A 29 -2.78 -15.91 0.98
CA ILE A 29 -3.78 -14.84 1.12
C ILE A 29 -5.14 -15.32 0.62
N TYR A 30 -5.21 -15.94 -0.55
CA TYR A 30 -6.46 -16.47 -1.09
C TYR A 30 -7.15 -17.40 -0.08
N ASN A 31 -6.43 -18.36 0.50
CA ASN A 31 -6.98 -19.29 1.47
C ASN A 31 -7.46 -18.61 2.76
N ALA A 32 -6.76 -17.57 3.25
CA ALA A 32 -7.20 -16.82 4.43
C ALA A 32 -8.59 -16.19 4.25
N PHE A 33 -8.87 -15.64 3.05
CA PHE A 33 -10.15 -15.02 2.73
C PHE A 33 -11.35 -15.96 2.79
N TYR A 34 -11.13 -17.29 2.75
CA TYR A 34 -12.20 -18.29 2.89
C TYR A 34 -12.27 -18.94 4.28
N ARG A 35 -11.32 -18.64 5.18
CA ARG A 35 -11.28 -19.21 6.55
C ARG A 35 -11.83 -18.27 7.61
N HIS A 36 -11.70 -16.97 7.43
CA HIS A 36 -12.04 -15.99 8.45
C HIS A 36 -13.36 -15.27 8.16
N SER A 37 -14.23 -15.21 9.18
CA SER A 37 -15.44 -14.37 9.18
C SER A 37 -15.17 -12.98 9.75
N SER A 38 -14.21 -12.86 10.68
CA SER A 38 -13.75 -11.59 11.24
C SER A 38 -12.78 -10.90 10.28
N THR A 39 -13.09 -9.65 9.93
CA THR A 39 -12.24 -8.83 9.06
C THR A 39 -10.90 -8.50 9.71
N LEU A 40 -10.87 -8.25 11.01
CA LEU A 40 -9.63 -7.92 11.71
C LEU A 40 -8.69 -9.13 11.81
N GLU A 41 -9.22 -10.30 12.15
CA GLU A 41 -8.43 -11.54 12.18
C GLU A 41 -7.87 -11.87 10.80
N LEU A 42 -8.71 -11.77 9.76
CA LEU A 42 -8.28 -11.94 8.38
C LEU A 42 -7.11 -11.01 8.03
N MET A 43 -7.20 -9.72 8.36
CA MET A 43 -6.15 -8.77 8.01
C MET A 43 -4.88 -8.98 8.85
N ASN A 44 -4.99 -9.42 10.10
CA ASN A 44 -3.83 -9.79 10.91
C ASN A 44 -3.09 -10.98 10.29
N GLU A 45 -3.80 -12.03 9.89
CA GLU A 45 -3.18 -13.19 9.21
C GLU A 45 -2.55 -12.79 7.86
N VAL A 46 -3.22 -11.93 7.08
CA VAL A 46 -2.64 -11.38 5.84
C VAL A 46 -1.39 -10.54 6.14
N SER A 47 -1.36 -9.80 7.25
CA SER A 47 -0.19 -9.03 7.70
C SER A 47 1.00 -9.94 7.98
N GLU A 48 0.78 -11.09 8.62
CA GLU A 48 1.82 -12.09 8.86
C GLU A 48 2.37 -12.67 7.54
N TYR A 49 1.50 -13.01 6.57
CA TYR A 49 1.94 -13.48 5.26
C TYR A 49 2.76 -12.43 4.50
N LEU A 50 2.34 -11.16 4.55
CA LEU A 50 3.11 -10.06 3.97
C LEU A 50 4.45 -9.87 4.69
N GLY A 51 4.48 -9.95 6.02
CA GLY A 51 5.70 -9.92 6.83
C GLY A 51 6.70 -11.00 6.41
N ASN A 52 6.23 -12.23 6.27
CA ASN A 52 7.03 -13.37 5.83
C ASN A 52 7.52 -13.25 4.37
N TYR A 53 6.69 -12.69 3.48
CA TYR A 53 7.11 -12.37 2.12
C TYR A 53 8.21 -11.30 2.11
N GLY A 54 7.98 -10.21 2.85
CA GLY A 54 8.98 -9.19 3.18
C GLY A 54 9.78 -8.65 1.99
N ARG A 55 11.01 -8.20 2.28
CA ARG A 55 11.93 -7.64 1.28
C ARG A 55 12.40 -8.68 0.27
N GLU A 56 12.84 -9.83 0.74
CA GLU A 56 13.44 -10.85 -0.13
C GLU A 56 12.41 -11.39 -1.13
N GLY A 57 11.17 -11.65 -0.70
CA GLY A 57 10.08 -12.03 -1.60
C GLY A 57 9.78 -10.94 -2.63
N LEU A 58 9.78 -9.66 -2.23
CA LEU A 58 9.61 -8.55 -3.15
C LEU A 58 10.74 -8.47 -4.18
N HIS A 59 11.99 -8.68 -3.77
CA HIS A 59 13.14 -8.71 -4.69
C HIS A 59 12.99 -9.79 -5.75
N HIS A 60 12.58 -10.99 -5.37
CA HIS A 60 12.31 -12.06 -6.33
C HIS A 60 11.21 -11.68 -7.33
N THR A 61 10.13 -11.07 -6.87
CA THR A 61 9.05 -10.58 -7.74
C THR A 61 9.50 -9.47 -8.68
N VAL A 62 10.26 -8.49 -8.19
CA VAL A 62 10.75 -7.39 -9.02
C VAL A 62 11.74 -7.89 -10.07
N ASN A 63 12.66 -8.79 -9.71
CA ASN A 63 13.55 -9.41 -10.69
C ASN A 63 12.77 -10.20 -11.76
N HIS A 64 11.70 -10.91 -11.38
CA HIS A 64 10.84 -11.59 -12.33
C HIS A 64 10.13 -10.61 -13.29
N LEU A 65 9.63 -9.49 -12.77
CA LEU A 65 9.00 -8.43 -13.57
C LEU A 65 9.98 -7.82 -14.57
N LEU A 66 11.19 -7.48 -14.14
CA LEU A 66 12.22 -6.89 -14.99
C LEU A 66 12.71 -7.87 -16.08
N GLY A 67 12.68 -9.17 -15.80
CA GLY A 67 13.01 -10.22 -16.76
C GLY A 67 11.89 -10.60 -17.75
N ASN A 68 10.68 -10.02 -17.61
CA ASN A 68 9.52 -10.39 -18.43
C ASN A 68 8.75 -9.16 -18.93
N GLU A 69 9.08 -8.73 -20.16
CA GLU A 69 8.51 -7.53 -20.78
C GLU A 69 6.98 -7.59 -20.93
N ALA A 70 6.42 -8.74 -21.31
CA ALA A 70 4.99 -8.89 -21.51
C ALA A 70 4.19 -8.68 -20.20
N ILE A 71 4.73 -9.22 -19.10
CA ILE A 71 4.17 -9.01 -17.77
C ILE A 71 4.35 -7.55 -17.33
N LEU A 72 5.55 -7.00 -17.48
CA LEU A 72 5.86 -5.62 -17.12
C LEU A 72 4.90 -4.63 -17.81
N LYS A 73 4.64 -4.83 -19.10
CA LYS A 73 3.68 -4.05 -19.89
C LYS A 73 2.26 -4.16 -19.35
N THR A 74 1.87 -5.35 -18.88
CA THR A 74 0.54 -5.58 -18.29
C THR A 74 0.39 -4.86 -16.96
N ILE A 75 1.41 -4.92 -16.11
CA ILE A 75 1.43 -4.25 -14.80
C ILE A 75 1.48 -2.73 -14.95
N ALA A 76 2.29 -2.21 -15.88
CA ALA A 76 2.42 -0.78 -16.12
C ALA A 76 1.08 -0.11 -16.45
N LYS A 77 0.25 -0.73 -17.30
CA LYS A 77 -1.07 -0.22 -17.69
C LYS A 77 -2.03 0.05 -16.52
N LYS A 78 -1.82 -0.60 -15.37
CA LYS A 78 -2.65 -0.44 -14.17
C LYS A 78 -1.95 0.35 -13.06
N SER A 79 -0.67 0.65 -13.24
CA SER A 79 0.19 1.27 -12.25
C SER A 79 0.29 2.76 -12.53
N TYR A 80 0.44 3.57 -11.48
CA TYR A 80 0.39 5.03 -11.60
C TYR A 80 1.15 5.72 -10.48
N LEU A 81 1.65 6.93 -10.74
CA LEU A 81 2.06 7.86 -9.69
C LEU A 81 0.80 8.45 -9.03
N GLN A 82 0.73 8.41 -7.70
CA GLN A 82 -0.37 8.97 -6.93
C GLN A 82 0.02 10.31 -6.30
N GLY A 83 -0.93 11.23 -6.14
CA GLY A 83 -0.72 12.58 -5.58
C GLY A 83 -0.06 12.67 -4.20
N ASN A 84 -0.04 11.60 -3.39
CA ASN A 84 0.78 11.54 -2.15
C ASN A 84 2.23 11.08 -2.42
N GLY A 85 2.74 11.30 -3.63
CA GLY A 85 4.16 11.18 -3.98
C GLY A 85 4.70 9.76 -4.09
N PHE A 86 3.86 8.75 -4.32
CA PHE A 86 4.32 7.37 -4.48
C PHE A 86 3.83 6.69 -5.74
N TYR A 87 4.69 5.84 -6.30
CA TYR A 87 4.31 4.91 -7.35
C TYR A 87 3.46 3.80 -6.76
N LYS A 88 2.25 3.62 -7.29
CA LYS A 88 1.34 2.53 -6.95
C LYS A 88 1.37 1.49 -8.06
N ILE A 89 2.09 0.41 -7.79
CA ILE A 89 2.31 -0.68 -8.74
C ILE A 89 1.34 -1.82 -8.41
N VAL A 90 0.42 -2.13 -9.33
CA VAL A 90 -0.62 -3.14 -9.11
C VAL A 90 -0.10 -4.52 -9.49
N LEU A 91 0.41 -5.27 -8.51
CA LEU A 91 1.00 -6.60 -8.70
C LEU A 91 -0.07 -7.66 -9.00
N SER A 92 -1.15 -7.66 -8.23
CA SER A 92 -2.27 -8.58 -8.43
C SER A 92 -3.61 -7.94 -8.07
N GLU A 93 -4.66 -8.38 -8.78
CA GLU A 93 -6.02 -7.94 -8.58
C GLU A 93 -6.97 -9.14 -8.65
N GLN A 94 -7.56 -9.47 -7.51
CA GLN A 94 -8.57 -10.50 -7.32
C GLN A 94 -9.94 -9.88 -7.08
N ARG A 95 -10.97 -10.72 -7.11
CA ARG A 95 -12.33 -10.28 -6.78
C ARG A 95 -12.43 -9.86 -5.31
N GLU A 96 -11.74 -10.56 -4.42
CA GLU A 96 -11.82 -10.38 -2.97
C GLU A 96 -10.76 -9.41 -2.43
N TYR A 97 -9.62 -9.27 -3.12
CA TYR A 97 -8.48 -8.47 -2.67
C TYR A 97 -7.59 -7.99 -3.82
N SER A 98 -6.64 -7.10 -3.53
CA SER A 98 -5.56 -6.76 -4.47
C SER A 98 -4.25 -6.55 -3.74
N ILE A 99 -3.15 -6.99 -4.34
CA ILE A 99 -1.79 -6.81 -3.83
C ILE A 99 -1.09 -5.72 -4.64
N ARG A 100 -0.50 -4.74 -3.96
CA ARG A 100 0.17 -3.60 -4.59
C ARG A 100 1.50 -3.33 -3.92
N LEU A 101 2.42 -2.79 -4.70
CA LEU A 101 3.68 -2.22 -4.23
C LEU A 101 3.55 -0.70 -4.24
N HIS A 102 3.89 -0.06 -3.13
CA HIS A 102 4.05 1.39 -3.05
C HIS A 102 5.53 1.72 -2.92
N ILE A 103 6.00 2.70 -3.69
CA ILE A 103 7.38 3.18 -3.62
C ILE A 103 7.37 4.71 -3.57
N TRP A 104 7.85 5.25 -2.45
CA TRP A 104 8.22 6.65 -2.30
C TRP A 104 9.70 6.77 -2.64
N ILE A 105 10.04 7.65 -3.58
CA ILE A 105 11.42 7.96 -3.99
C ILE A 105 11.66 9.45 -3.70
N ASN A 106 12.85 9.79 -3.21
CA ASN A 106 13.21 11.19 -2.97
C ASN A 106 13.04 12.05 -4.23
N GLY A 107 12.66 13.31 -4.05
CA GLY A 107 12.48 14.31 -5.10
C GLY A 107 11.10 14.33 -5.73
N ILE A 108 10.18 13.46 -5.29
CA ILE A 108 8.78 13.49 -5.70
C ILE A 108 7.96 14.19 -4.61
N GLU A 109 7.26 15.25 -4.98
CA GLU A 109 6.37 15.96 -4.09
C GLU A 109 5.19 15.08 -3.65
N ALA A 110 4.86 15.11 -2.36
CA ALA A 110 3.74 14.41 -1.78
C ALA A 110 2.77 15.42 -1.18
N GLN A 111 1.49 15.33 -1.56
CA GLN A 111 0.44 16.16 -0.96
C GLN A 111 0.14 15.78 0.50
N GLU A 112 0.58 14.59 0.95
CA GLU A 112 0.35 14.08 2.31
C GLU A 112 -1.11 14.23 2.76
N ASN A 113 -2.05 13.82 1.90
CA ASN A 113 -3.47 14.01 2.17
C ASN A 113 -3.93 13.23 3.41
N LEU A 114 -4.69 13.86 4.30
CA LEU A 114 -5.36 13.21 5.42
C LEU A 114 -6.63 12.51 4.94
N HIS A 115 -6.68 11.18 5.02
CA HIS A 115 -7.76 10.40 4.41
C HIS A 115 -8.07 9.10 5.17
N SER A 116 -9.23 8.51 4.89
CA SER A 116 -9.56 7.14 5.30
C SER A 116 -9.65 6.23 4.07
N HIS A 117 -9.96 4.94 4.26
CA HIS A 117 -10.06 3.98 3.16
C HIS A 117 -11.44 3.37 3.10
N ARG A 118 -11.88 2.93 1.92
CA ARG A 118 -13.14 2.17 1.78
C ARG A 118 -12.99 0.69 2.14
N TRP A 119 -11.79 0.24 2.45
CA TRP A 119 -11.40 -1.15 2.62
C TRP A 119 -10.41 -1.25 3.77
N PRO A 120 -10.43 -2.37 4.52
CA PRO A 120 -9.32 -2.68 5.40
C PRO A 120 -8.12 -3.12 4.56
N PHE A 121 -6.93 -2.99 5.12
CA PHE A 121 -5.73 -3.52 4.48
C PHE A 121 -4.69 -3.96 5.51
N ALA A 122 -3.83 -4.87 5.08
CA ALA A 122 -2.57 -5.18 5.72
C ALA A 122 -1.41 -4.71 4.84
N SER A 123 -0.31 -4.31 5.44
CA SER A 123 0.86 -3.80 4.74
C SER A 123 2.15 -4.19 5.45
N VAL A 124 3.22 -4.41 4.70
CA VAL A 124 4.58 -4.61 5.22
C VAL A 124 5.50 -3.54 4.64
N VAL A 125 6.37 -2.97 5.47
CA VAL A 125 7.47 -2.11 5.00
C VAL A 125 8.62 -3.01 4.57
N THR A 126 8.97 -3.02 3.29
CA THR A 126 10.07 -3.85 2.79
C THR A 126 11.41 -3.11 2.87
N ASP A 127 11.38 -1.79 2.66
CA ASP A 127 12.55 -0.94 2.58
C ASP A 127 12.28 0.45 3.15
N GLY A 128 13.31 1.07 3.72
CA GLY A 128 13.22 2.39 4.33
C GLY A 128 12.48 2.40 5.67
N CYS A 129 11.78 3.50 5.92
CA CYS A 129 10.94 3.74 7.09
C CYS A 129 9.70 4.52 6.66
N LEU A 130 8.51 4.00 6.99
CA LEU A 130 7.25 4.66 6.75
C LEU A 130 6.82 5.43 8.00
N LYS A 131 6.75 6.76 7.87
CA LYS A 131 6.18 7.64 8.89
C LYS A 131 4.73 7.95 8.54
N SER A 132 3.86 7.92 9.53
CA SER A 132 2.46 8.28 9.35
C SER A 132 1.87 8.85 10.64
N GLU A 133 0.67 9.38 10.53
CA GLU A 133 -0.08 9.98 11.62
C GLU A 133 -1.49 9.40 11.64
N ILE A 134 -2.02 9.18 12.84
CA ILE A 134 -3.42 8.84 13.06
C ILE A 134 -4.14 10.04 13.63
N TRP A 135 -5.28 10.37 13.05
CA TRP A 135 -6.13 11.48 13.44
C TRP A 135 -7.51 10.98 13.88
N ILE A 136 -8.18 11.75 14.72
CA ILE A 136 -9.55 11.49 15.18
C ILE A 136 -10.39 12.76 15.09
N ASP A 137 -11.71 12.59 15.05
CA ASP A 137 -12.62 13.71 15.18
C ASP A 137 -12.46 14.34 16.58
N SER A 138 -12.30 15.66 16.63
CA SER A 138 -12.10 16.41 17.87
C SER A 138 -13.42 16.95 18.37
N ALA A 139 -13.70 16.73 19.66
CA ALA A 139 -14.84 17.33 20.36
C ALA A 139 -14.51 18.69 20.98
N LEU A 140 -13.26 19.17 20.87
CA LEU A 140 -12.83 20.41 21.49
C LEU A 140 -13.37 21.63 20.70
N PRO A 141 -14.07 22.58 21.35
CA PRO A 141 -14.71 23.71 20.67
C PRO A 141 -13.75 24.59 19.85
N ASN A 142 -12.51 24.68 20.29
CA ASN A 142 -11.49 25.55 19.70
C ASN A 142 -10.63 24.85 18.64
N THR A 143 -10.90 23.58 18.31
CA THR A 143 -10.18 22.89 17.23
C THR A 143 -10.55 23.52 15.88
N PRO A 144 -9.57 23.83 15.02
CA PRO A 144 -9.83 24.36 13.68
C PRO A 144 -10.76 23.45 12.87
N GLU A 145 -11.63 24.08 12.09
CA GLU A 145 -12.46 23.40 11.09
C GLU A 145 -11.71 23.29 9.76
N TYR A 146 -11.77 22.11 9.15
CA TYR A 146 -11.16 21.82 7.86
C TYR A 146 -12.25 21.38 6.88
N GLN A 147 -12.11 21.72 5.61
CA GLN A 147 -13.01 21.21 4.57
C GLN A 147 -12.93 19.68 4.49
N GLU A 148 -14.08 19.05 4.39
CA GLU A 148 -14.21 17.61 4.27
C GLU A 148 -14.83 17.21 2.93
N PHE A 149 -14.28 16.14 2.36
CA PHE A 149 -14.69 15.59 1.08
C PHE A 149 -14.94 14.09 1.18
N PHE A 150 -15.97 13.62 0.48
CA PHE A 150 -16.15 12.19 0.22
C PHE A 150 -15.64 11.78 -1.14
N TYR A 151 -14.89 10.67 -1.14
CA TYR A 151 -14.47 10.01 -2.36
C TYR A 151 -15.30 8.77 -2.63
N VAL A 152 -16.02 8.77 -3.76
CA VAL A 152 -16.75 7.62 -4.31
C VAL A 152 -16.09 7.25 -5.63
N GLY A 153 -15.21 6.25 -5.61
CA GLY A 153 -14.28 5.96 -6.71
C GLY A 153 -14.84 5.46 -8.04
N LYS A 154 -16.10 5.76 -8.39
CA LYS A 154 -16.65 5.59 -9.74
C LYS A 154 -16.55 6.85 -10.60
N HIS A 155 -16.39 8.03 -10.00
CA HIS A 155 -16.48 9.31 -10.73
C HIS A 155 -15.21 10.16 -10.67
N LEU A 156 -14.12 9.68 -10.06
CA LEU A 156 -12.91 10.49 -9.79
C LEU A 156 -13.22 11.85 -9.12
N SER A 157 -14.42 11.99 -8.54
CA SER A 157 -14.92 13.25 -8.00
C SER A 157 -14.85 13.20 -6.48
N LEU A 158 -14.14 14.16 -5.91
CA LEU A 158 -14.30 14.53 -4.50
C LEU A 158 -15.56 15.38 -4.39
N ASN A 159 -16.50 14.97 -3.55
CA ASN A 159 -17.68 15.77 -3.24
C ASN A 159 -17.43 16.46 -1.91
N GLU A 160 -17.41 17.79 -1.90
CA GLU A 160 -17.37 18.55 -0.65
C GLU A 160 -18.67 18.33 0.12
N ILE A 161 -18.57 18.06 1.43
CA ILE A 161 -19.74 17.75 2.26
C ILE A 161 -19.92 18.70 3.44
N GLY A 162 -18.92 19.53 3.73
CA GLY A 162 -18.92 20.45 4.87
C GLY A 162 -17.55 20.59 5.50
N THR A 163 -17.53 20.81 6.82
CA THR A 163 -16.31 20.95 7.60
C THR A 163 -16.24 19.90 8.73
N ALA A 164 -15.02 19.53 9.10
CA ALA A 164 -14.73 18.64 10.21
C ALA A 164 -13.66 19.24 11.14
N ARG A 165 -13.79 19.00 12.45
CA ARG A 165 -12.74 19.25 13.44
C ARG A 165 -11.99 17.94 13.67
N VAL A 166 -10.68 17.94 13.41
CA VAL A 166 -9.84 16.75 13.63
C VAL A 166 -8.62 17.14 14.44
N GLU A 167 -8.14 16.21 15.25
CA GLU A 167 -6.92 16.35 16.04
C GLU A 167 -6.00 15.14 15.85
N LEU A 168 -4.70 15.42 15.92
CA LEU A 168 -3.67 14.40 15.84
C LEU A 168 -3.73 13.53 17.10
N LYS A 169 -3.95 12.23 16.92
CA LYS A 169 -3.95 11.26 18.01
C LYS A 169 -2.54 10.75 18.32
N CYS A 170 -1.81 10.33 17.28
CA CYS A 170 -0.44 9.83 17.44
C CYS A 170 0.34 9.83 16.12
N HIS A 171 1.67 9.84 16.25
CA HIS A 171 2.59 9.52 15.17
C HIS A 171 2.89 8.01 15.18
N MET A 172 3.07 7.44 14.01
CA MET A 172 3.38 6.03 13.78
C MET A 172 4.63 5.93 12.93
N GLU A 173 5.53 5.04 13.30
CA GLU A 173 6.75 4.77 12.55
C GLU A 173 6.91 3.26 12.34
N HIS A 174 7.00 2.85 11.08
CA HIS A 174 7.19 1.47 10.66
C HIS A 174 8.51 1.34 9.89
N GLN A 175 9.45 0.61 10.49
CA GLN A 175 10.73 0.27 9.91
C GLN A 175 10.61 -0.91 8.96
N ALA A 176 11.58 -1.08 8.06
CA ALA A 176 11.66 -2.27 7.21
C ALA A 176 11.58 -3.57 8.04
N GLY A 177 10.67 -4.47 7.64
CA GLY A 177 10.31 -5.70 8.34
C GLY A 177 9.01 -5.58 9.16
N ASP A 178 8.59 -4.37 9.55
CA ASP A 178 7.33 -4.19 10.25
C ASP A 178 6.14 -4.42 9.31
N SER A 179 5.12 -5.07 9.85
CA SER A 179 3.80 -5.17 9.21
C SER A 179 2.73 -4.55 10.10
N TYR A 180 1.65 -4.08 9.49
CA TYR A 180 0.56 -3.41 10.19
C TYR A 180 -0.77 -3.57 9.43
N VAL A 181 -1.86 -3.37 10.17
CA VAL A 181 -3.23 -3.39 9.67
C VAL A 181 -3.87 -2.04 9.87
N LEU A 182 -4.62 -1.58 8.87
CA LEU A 182 -5.46 -0.40 8.98
C LEU A 182 -6.91 -0.74 8.63
N MET A 183 -7.83 -0.33 9.51
CA MET A 183 -9.25 -0.48 9.31
C MET A 183 -9.84 0.70 8.50
N PRO A 184 -10.96 0.52 7.79
CA PRO A 184 -11.44 1.49 6.79
C PRO A 184 -11.65 2.91 7.34
N ASN A 185 -12.17 3.02 8.55
CA ASN A 185 -12.54 4.29 9.19
C ASN A 185 -11.37 5.01 9.87
N VAL A 186 -10.18 4.44 9.89
CA VAL A 186 -9.00 5.08 10.47
C VAL A 186 -8.58 6.23 9.56
N LEU A 187 -8.62 7.46 10.09
CA LEU A 187 -8.15 8.65 9.40
C LEU A 187 -6.65 8.75 9.61
N HIS A 188 -5.89 8.68 8.51
CA HIS A 188 -4.44 8.65 8.55
C HIS A 188 -3.80 9.53 7.46
N ARG A 189 -2.56 9.92 7.71
CA ARG A 189 -1.71 10.66 6.77
C ARG A 189 -0.34 10.00 6.75
N VAL A 190 0.16 9.67 5.56
CA VAL A 190 1.57 9.27 5.39
C VAL A 190 2.39 10.56 5.30
N VAL A 191 3.49 10.61 6.05
CA VAL A 191 4.42 11.73 6.08
C VAL A 191 5.71 11.28 5.39
N VAL A 192 6.09 11.96 4.32
CA VAL A 192 7.28 11.64 3.54
C VAL A 192 8.48 12.32 4.18
N ASP A 193 9.50 11.54 4.49
CA ASP A 193 10.78 12.08 4.97
C ASP A 193 11.60 12.60 3.78
N PRO A 194 11.85 13.92 3.66
CA PRO A 194 12.56 14.49 2.52
C PRO A 194 14.03 14.06 2.45
N LEU A 195 14.58 13.51 3.54
CA LEU A 195 15.95 13.00 3.59
C LEU A 195 16.04 11.50 3.29
N ALA A 196 14.91 10.78 3.29
CA ALA A 196 14.90 9.36 2.95
C ALA A 196 15.11 9.17 1.45
N GLU A 197 16.08 8.33 1.07
CA GLU A 197 16.30 7.98 -0.34
C GLU A 197 15.07 7.25 -0.93
N MET A 198 14.51 6.31 -0.16
CA MET A 198 13.39 5.49 -0.58
C MET A 198 12.69 4.83 0.62
N THR A 199 11.36 4.74 0.53
CA THR A 199 10.53 3.84 1.36
C THR A 199 9.64 3.00 0.45
N ALA A 200 9.55 1.70 0.72
CA ALA A 200 8.71 0.78 -0.06
C ALA A 200 7.86 -0.11 0.84
N THR A 201 6.62 -0.34 0.43
CA THR A 201 5.67 -1.19 1.15
C THR A 201 4.92 -2.11 0.19
N VAL A 202 4.63 -3.33 0.62
CA VAL A 202 3.67 -4.21 -0.07
C VAL A 202 2.37 -4.22 0.74
N ILE A 203 1.27 -3.89 0.08
CA ILE A 203 -0.05 -3.78 0.68
C ILE A 203 -1.01 -4.80 0.05
N CYS A 204 -1.76 -5.50 0.89
CA CYS A 204 -2.93 -6.26 0.49
C CYS A 204 -4.18 -5.59 1.05
N ARG A 205 -5.02 -5.06 0.15
CA ARG A 205 -6.34 -4.52 0.54
C ARG A 205 -7.43 -5.52 0.23
N ALA A 206 -8.42 -5.63 1.11
CA ALA A 206 -9.62 -6.39 0.85
C ALA A 206 -10.60 -5.63 -0.07
N ARG A 207 -11.72 -6.28 -0.39
CA ARG A 207 -12.89 -5.65 -1.01
C ARG A 207 -13.39 -4.47 -0.18
N HIS A 208 -14.17 -3.62 -0.82
CA HIS A 208 -14.75 -2.45 -0.16
C HIS A 208 -15.67 -2.90 0.99
N ALA A 209 -15.38 -2.42 2.19
CA ALA A 209 -16.25 -2.51 3.36
C ALA A 209 -17.18 -1.29 3.47
N MET A 210 -16.83 -0.18 2.80
CA MET A 210 -17.59 1.06 2.79
C MET A 210 -17.76 1.61 1.36
N HIS A 211 -18.80 2.43 1.15
CA HIS A 211 -19.10 3.01 -0.15
C HIS A 211 -18.19 4.21 -0.49
N TRP A 212 -17.78 4.95 0.53
CA TRP A 212 -17.02 6.20 0.44
C TRP A 212 -15.86 6.22 1.46
N SER A 213 -14.84 7.03 1.17
CA SER A 213 -13.78 7.36 2.13
C SER A 213 -13.73 8.86 2.40
N ARG A 214 -13.24 9.23 3.58
CA ARG A 214 -13.04 10.61 4.02
C ARG A 214 -11.75 11.16 3.44
N ASN A 215 -11.76 12.43 3.08
CA ASN A 215 -10.56 13.24 2.92
C ASN A 215 -10.78 14.56 3.66
N VAL A 216 -9.84 14.95 4.51
CA VAL A 216 -9.91 16.18 5.29
C VAL A 216 -8.76 17.08 4.87
N ASN A 217 -9.08 18.28 4.40
CA ASN A 217 -8.11 19.17 3.80
C ASN A 217 -7.33 19.98 4.86
N VAL A 218 -6.44 19.31 5.59
CA VAL A 218 -5.56 19.94 6.58
C VAL A 218 -4.43 20.76 5.94
N ASN A 219 -4.03 20.42 4.70
CA ASN A 219 -2.92 21.07 4.00
C ASN A 219 -3.36 22.25 3.12
N LYS A 220 -4.66 22.60 3.12
CA LYS A 220 -5.27 23.64 2.25
C LYS A 220 -5.10 23.38 0.75
N ILE A 221 -4.85 22.13 0.36
CA ILE A 221 -4.74 21.66 -1.02
C ILE A 221 -5.82 20.61 -1.23
N ILE A 222 -6.64 20.78 -2.26
CA ILE A 222 -7.64 19.77 -2.61
C ILE A 222 -6.89 18.50 -3.05
N PRO A 223 -7.18 17.33 -2.46
CA PRO A 223 -6.48 16.10 -2.80
C PRO A 223 -6.56 15.78 -4.29
N ASP A 224 -5.42 15.57 -4.94
CA ASP A 224 -5.40 15.06 -6.31
C ASP A 224 -5.57 13.54 -6.31
N VAL A 225 -6.76 13.13 -6.72
CA VAL A 225 -7.14 11.72 -6.84
C VAL A 225 -6.94 11.19 -8.26
N THR A 226 -6.40 11.99 -9.18
CA THR A 226 -6.18 11.64 -10.58
C THR A 226 -4.95 10.73 -10.71
N PRO A 227 -5.09 9.49 -11.18
CA PRO A 227 -3.94 8.62 -11.39
C PRO A 227 -3.14 9.05 -12.62
N LEU A 228 -1.83 9.25 -12.46
CA LEU A 228 -0.90 9.43 -13.58
C LEU A 228 -0.35 8.06 -13.99
N TYR A 229 -1.02 7.41 -14.95
CA TYR A 229 -0.68 6.06 -15.38
C TYR A 229 0.70 5.97 -16.03
N MET A 230 1.40 4.88 -15.69
CA MET A 230 2.79 4.68 -16.08
C MET A 230 2.92 4.02 -17.46
N HIS A 231 3.95 4.42 -18.19
CA HIS A 231 4.43 3.63 -19.33
C HIS A 231 5.31 2.47 -18.86
N MET A 232 5.43 1.41 -19.69
CA MET A 232 6.28 0.26 -19.37
C MET A 232 7.73 0.66 -19.07
N ARG A 233 8.29 1.60 -19.86
CA ARG A 233 9.67 2.09 -19.66
C ARG A 233 9.84 2.80 -18.31
N GLU A 234 8.84 3.56 -17.91
CA GLU A 234 8.82 4.24 -16.62
C GLU A 234 8.77 3.24 -15.46
N LEU A 235 7.88 2.23 -15.55
CA LEU A 235 7.83 1.16 -14.56
C LEU A 235 9.15 0.40 -14.48
N HIS A 236 9.80 0.12 -15.62
CA HIS A 236 11.12 -0.50 -15.65
C HIS A 236 12.13 0.32 -14.84
N LEU A 237 12.23 1.62 -15.11
CA LEU A 237 13.17 2.52 -14.43
C LEU A 237 12.91 2.60 -12.92
N VAL A 238 11.65 2.72 -12.51
CA VAL A 238 11.26 2.74 -11.09
C VAL A 238 11.67 1.44 -10.38
N LEU A 239 11.40 0.29 -11.00
CA LEU A 239 11.75 -1.02 -10.43
C LEU A 239 13.27 -1.26 -10.40
N THR A 240 14.01 -0.77 -11.40
CA THR A 240 15.48 -0.83 -11.40
C THR A 240 16.07 0.03 -10.28
N GLU A 241 15.58 1.27 -10.11
CA GLU A 241 16.05 2.15 -9.04
C GLU A 241 15.68 1.58 -7.65
N TYR A 242 14.50 0.97 -7.51
CA TYR A 242 14.11 0.25 -6.30
C TYR A 242 15.15 -0.82 -5.90
N LEU A 243 15.50 -1.74 -6.83
CA LEU A 243 16.46 -2.79 -6.53
C LEU A 243 17.84 -2.24 -6.17
N LYS A 244 18.31 -1.26 -6.95
CA LYS A 244 19.61 -0.60 -6.73
C LYS A 244 19.68 0.05 -5.35
N THR A 245 18.65 0.80 -4.94
CA THR A 245 18.62 1.48 -3.64
C THR A 245 18.43 0.50 -2.49
N SER A 246 17.57 -0.51 -2.66
CA SER A 246 17.39 -1.56 -1.66
C SER A 246 18.68 -2.33 -1.36
N LEU A 247 19.46 -2.69 -2.40
CA LEU A 247 20.74 -3.40 -2.25
C LEU A 247 21.79 -2.55 -1.51
N LYS A 248 21.86 -1.23 -1.76
CA LYS A 248 22.73 -0.33 -1.01
C LYS A 248 22.40 -0.35 0.49
N SER A 249 21.12 -0.29 0.84
CA SER A 249 20.67 -0.26 2.25
C SER A 249 21.05 -1.51 3.06
N LYS A 250 21.23 -2.66 2.40
CA LYS A 250 21.65 -3.92 3.05
C LYS A 250 23.10 -3.85 3.56
N THR A 251 23.93 -3.02 2.92
CA THR A 251 25.35 -2.85 3.30
C THR A 251 25.55 -1.90 4.48
N SER A 252 24.55 -1.08 4.86
CA SER A 252 24.69 -0.04 5.87
C SER A 252 24.04 -0.33 7.24
N LYS A 253 23.17 -1.34 7.38
CA LYS A 253 22.34 -1.56 8.60
C LYS A 253 22.81 -2.68 9.56
N SER A 254 24.08 -3.08 9.56
CA SER A 254 24.61 -3.97 10.63
C SER A 254 24.88 -3.18 11.93
N GLY A 255 23.82 -2.75 12.63
CA GLY A 255 23.99 -2.12 13.94
C GLY A 255 22.75 -1.39 14.44
N ILE A 256 22.38 -1.69 15.68
CA ILE A 256 21.42 -0.98 16.54
C ILE A 256 19.95 -1.40 16.35
N LYS A 257 19.48 -2.24 17.29
CA LYS A 257 18.07 -2.42 17.63
C LYS A 257 17.73 -1.41 18.72
N ASN A 258 16.68 -0.61 18.53
CA ASN A 258 16.03 0.14 19.60
C ASN A 258 14.68 -0.50 19.91
N ASP A 259 14.38 -0.55 21.21
CA ASP A 259 13.14 -1.07 21.76
C ASP A 259 11.95 -0.16 21.37
N LYS A 260 10.82 -0.79 21.05
CA LYS A 260 9.53 -0.16 20.78
C LYS A 260 8.63 -0.27 22.00
N CYS A 261 7.69 0.67 22.15
CA CYS A 261 6.57 0.59 23.08
C CYS A 261 5.81 -0.74 22.96
#